data_AF-M4U904-F1
#
_entry.id   AF-M4U904-F1
#
_cell.length_a   1.000
_cell.length_b   1.000
_cell.length_c   1.000
_cell.angle_alpha   90.00
_cell.angle_beta   90.00
_cell.angle_gamma   90.00
#
_symmetry.space_group_name_H-M   'P 1'
#
loop_
_entity.id
_entity.type
_entity.pdbx_description
1 polymer ?
#
loop_
_entity_poly.entity_id
_entity_poly.type
_entity_poly.pdbx_seq_one_letter_code
_entity_poly.pdbx_strand_id
1 'polypeptide(L)' 'MQLNTEIAQQIVSRAMRIIQYSVNVMDEPGFIIVSGDPSRLNCRHEGASLLLTK' A
#
# COMPACT_ATOMS: atom_id res chain seq x y z
N MET A 1 -9.01 13.01 -5.25
CA MET A 1 -9.41 11.76 -5.92
C MET A 1 -9.19 10.64 -4.91
N GLN A 2 -10.26 10.08 -4.34
CA GLN A 2 -10.11 8.91 -3.47
C GLN A 2 -9.85 7.70 -4.38
N LEU A 3 -8.69 7.06 -4.21
CA LEU A 3 -8.44 5.78 -4.84
C LEU A 3 -9.47 4.78 -4.30
N ASN A 4 -10.34 4.25 -5.17
CA ASN A 4 -11.29 3.22 -4.75
C ASN A 4 -10.48 1.99 -4.27
N THR A 5 -10.71 1.54 -3.04
CA THR A 5 -10.03 0.39 -2.42
C THR A 5 -10.12 -0.87 -3.29
N GLU A 6 -11.21 -1.06 -4.04
CA GLU A 6 -11.33 -2.16 -5.00
C GLU A 6 -10.30 -2.08 -6.13
N ILE A 7 -10.08 -0.88 -6.68
CA ILE A 7 -9.08 -0.65 -7.73
C ILE A 7 -7.68 -0.86 -7.16
N ALA A 8 -7.41 -0.32 -5.96
CA ALA A 8 -6.15 -0.52 -5.26
C ALA A 8 -5.85 -2.01 -5.03
N GLN A 9 -6.86 -2.78 -4.62
CA GLN A 9 -6.75 -4.23 -4.43
C GLN A 9 -6.43 -4.95 -5.75
N GLN A 10 -7.09 -4.59 -6.85
CA GLN A 10 -6.80 -5.17 -8.17
C GLN A 10 -5.37 -4.87 -8.63
N ILE A 11 -4.89 -3.64 -8.40
CA ILE A 11 -3.51 -3.23 -8.73
C ILE A 11 -2.51 -4.08 -7.92
N VAL A 12 -2.69 -4.18 -6.61
CA VAL A 12 -1.82 -4.97 -5.73
C VAL A 12 -1.80 -6.44 -6.16
N SER A 13 -2.97 -7.05 -6.36
CA SER A 13 -3.07 -8.43 -6.81
C SER A 13 -2.36 -8.66 -8.15
N ARG A 14 -2.50 -7.74 -9.11
CA ARG A 14 -1.83 -7.83 -10.40
C ARG A 14 -0.32 -7.65 -10.28
N ALA A 15 0.13 -6.69 -9.48
CA ALA A 15 1.54 -6.39 -9.28
C ALA A 15 2.26 -7.57 -8.62
N MET A 16 1.69 -8.15 -7.56
CA MET A 16 2.28 -9.30 -6.85
C MET A 16 2.45 -10.51 -7.75
N ARG A 17 1.53 -10.75 -8.71
CA ARG A 17 1.67 -11.82 -9.69
C ARG A 17 2.89 -11.67 -10.61
N ILE A 18 3.34 -10.43 -10.83
CA ILE A 18 4.49 -10.11 -11.69
C ILE A 18 5.78 -10.07 -10.86
N ILE A 19 5.78 -9.31 -9.76
CA ILE A 19 7.00 -9.03 -9.00
C ILE A 19 7.29 -10.08 -7.93
N GLN A 20 6.31 -10.93 -7.58
CA GLN A 20 6.44 -12.00 -6.58
C GLN A 20 6.84 -11.52 -5.17
N TYR A 21 6.60 -10.25 -4.86
CA TYR A 21 6.80 -9.63 -3.55
C TYR A 21 5.53 -8.91 -3.11
N SER A 22 5.35 -8.73 -1.80
CA SER A 22 4.23 -7.98 -1.23
C SER A 22 4.27 -6.51 -1.65
N VAL A 23 3.12 -5.99 -2.10
CA VAL A 23 2.95 -4.58 -2.49
C VAL A 23 1.97 -3.94 -1.55
N ASN A 24 2.24 -2.68 -1.19
CA ASN A 24 1.38 -1.87 -0.33
C ASN A 24 0.87 -0.64 -1.10
N VAL A 25 -0.36 -0.26 -0.81
CA VAL A 25 -0.95 1.02 -1.20
C VAL A 25 -1.31 1.76 0.08
N MET A 26 -0.96 3.04 0.14
CA MET A 26 -1.19 3.89 1.29
C MET A 26 -2.04 5.11 0.94
N ASP A 27 -2.72 5.67 1.92
CA ASP A 27 -3.39 6.98 1.82
C ASP A 27 -2.39 8.15 1.97
N GLU A 28 -2.88 9.37 1.82
CA GLU A 28 -2.08 10.60 1.96
C GLU A 28 -1.29 10.69 3.29
N PRO A 29 -1.89 10.39 4.47
CA PRO A 29 -1.15 10.36 5.73
C PRO A 29 -0.16 9.18 5.88
N GLY A 30 -0.15 8.23 4.94
CA GLY A 30 0.80 7.13 4.89
C GLY A 30 0.35 5.85 5.62
N PHE A 31 -0.95 5.69 5.86
CA PHE A 31 -1.54 4.45 6.35
C PHE A 31 -1.77 3.48 5.19
N ILE A 32 -1.38 2.22 5.40
CA ILE A 32 -1.57 1.17 4.41
C ILE A 32 -3.05 0.81 4.35
N ILE A 33 -3.69 1.13 3.22
CA ILE A 33 -5.11 0.87 2.95
C ILE A 33 -5.31 -0.45 2.18
N VAL A 34 -4.28 -0.93 1.47
CA VAL A 34 -4.25 -2.25 0.82
C VAL A 34 -2.85 -2.82 0.92
N SER A 35 -2.74 -4.12 1.23
CA SER A 35 -1.46 -4.82 1.27
C SER A 35 -1.59 -6.24 0.72
N GLY A 36 -0.51 -6.73 0.13
CA GLY A 36 -0.29 -8.15 -0.12
C GLY A 36 -0.02 -8.97 1.14
N ASP A 37 0.35 -8.31 2.23
CA ASP A 37 0.57 -8.89 3.54
C ASP A 37 -0.49 -8.33 4.51
N PRO A 38 -1.51 -9.13 4.89
CA PRO A 38 -2.58 -8.66 5.77
C PRO A 38 -2.09 -8.11 7.11
N SER A 39 -0.92 -8.54 7.59
CA SER A 39 -0.34 -8.04 8.86
C SER A 39 0.06 -6.57 8.80
N ARG A 40 0.16 -5.99 7.59
CA ARG A 40 0.55 -4.60 7.34
C ARG A 40 -0.65 -3.66 7.16
N LEU A 41 -1.87 -4.16 7.05
CA LEU A 41 -3.06 -3.33 6.92
C LEU A 41 -3.24 -2.43 8.14
N ASN A 42 -3.61 -1.16 7.92
CA ASN A 42 -3.74 -0.13 8.94
C ASN A 42 -2.44 0.22 9.71
N CYS A 43 -1.30 -0.36 9.32
CA CYS A 43 0.00 0.09 9.82
C CYS A 43 0.45 1.32 9.04
N ARG A 44 1.11 2.24 9.73
CA ARG A 44 1.80 3.35 9.06
C ARG A 44 3.01 2.80 8.31
N HIS A 45 3.18 3.18 7.05
CA HIS A 45 4.31 2.73 6.26
C HIS A 45 5.60 3.41 6.74
N GLU A 46 6.42 2.71 7.53
CA GLU A 46 7.67 3.26 8.08
C GLU A 46 8.62 3.78 7.00
N GLY A 47 8.67 3.13 5.83
CA GLY A 47 9.48 3.58 4.68
C GLY A 47 9.01 4.90 4.06
N ALA A 48 7.76 5.33 4.29
CA ALA A 48 7.24 6.62 3.84
C ALA A 48 7.48 7.72 4.89
N SER A 49 7.57 7.35 6.18
CA SER A 49 7.89 8.30 7.25
C SER A 49 9.28 8.92 7.08
N LEU A 50 10.21 8.25 6.38
CA LEU A 50 11.53 8.78 6.07
C LEU A 50 11.52 9.80 4.90
N LEU A 51 10.55 9.71 4.00
CA LEU A 51 10.46 10.56 2.80
C LEU A 51 9.69 11.87 3.03
N LEU A 52 8.84 11.93 4.06
CA LEU A 52 8.04 13.12 4.39
C LEU A 52 8.74 14.11 5.34
N THR A 53 10.01 13.88 5.70
CA THR A 53 10.80 14.76 6.60
C THR A 53 11.88 15.57 5.84
N LYS A 54 11.55 16.11 4.65
CA LYS A 54 12.38 17.12 3.98
C LYS A 54 11.61 18.38 3.71
#